data_AF-A0AA35YYJ6-F1
#
_entry.id   AF-A0AA35YYJ6-F1
#
_cell.length_a   1.000
_cell.length_b   1.000
_cell.length_c   1.000
_cell.angle_alpha   90.00
_cell.angle_beta   90.00
_cell.angle_gamma   90.00
#
_symmetry.space_group_name_H-M   'P 1'
#
loop_
_entity.id
_entity.type
_entity.pdbx_description
1 polymer ?
#
loop_
_entity_poly.entity_id
_entity_poly.type
_entity_poly.pdbx_seq_one_letter_code
_entity_poly.pdbx_strand_id
1 'polypeptide(L)'
;MIRVKLVRVVHPVSCLGLEIACWIALFKGSRCLLSGDHLQLPPTIRSVEAEKKGLGNTLFKRLAELYGDDVMSMLTVQYSMHELIMTWSSKELYNNKVLRSLLLPLNLLFFS
;
A
#
# COMPACT_ATOMS: atom_id res chain seq x y z
N MET A 1 -5.58 -25.75 -22.29
CA MET A 1 -4.17 -25.36 -22.00
C MET A 1 -4.16 -23.93 -21.46
N ILE A 2 -4.42 -23.77 -20.16
CA ILE A 2 -4.51 -22.45 -19.52
C ILE A 2 -3.09 -21.94 -19.32
N ARG A 3 -2.66 -21.00 -20.17
CA ARG A 3 -1.43 -20.23 -19.92
C ARG A 3 -1.70 -19.28 -18.76
N VAL A 4 -1.36 -19.72 -17.55
CA VAL A 4 -1.23 -18.81 -16.39
C VAL A 4 -0.06 -17.89 -16.70
N LYS A 5 -0.32 -16.74 -17.32
CA LYS A 5 0.68 -15.68 -17.45
C LYS A 5 0.90 -15.11 -16.05
N LEU A 6 1.99 -15.51 -15.37
CA LEU A 6 2.42 -14.94 -14.10
C LEU A 6 2.37 -13.41 -14.16
N VAL A 7 1.47 -12.80 -13.40
CA VAL A 7 1.60 -11.41 -12.94
C VAL A 7 2.47 -11.53 -11.68
N ARG A 8 3.72 -11.07 -11.71
CA ARG A 8 4.57 -11.14 -10.52
C ARG A 8 4.25 -9.96 -9.61
N VAL A 9 3.84 -10.26 -8.38
CA VAL A 9 3.61 -9.25 -7.34
C VAL A 9 4.96 -8.69 -6.92
N VAL A 10 5.14 -7.39 -7.08
CA VAL A 10 6.30 -6.69 -6.52
C VAL A 10 5.92 -6.36 -5.08
N HIS A 11 6.61 -7.02 -4.15
CA HIS A 11 6.62 -6.91 -2.68
C HIS A 11 5.40 -6.23 -2.01
N PRO A 12 4.75 -6.87 -1.01
CA PRO A 12 3.57 -6.33 -0.32
C PRO A 12 3.78 -5.02 0.47
N VAL A 13 4.94 -4.39 0.37
CA VAL A 13 5.35 -3.17 1.06
C VAL A 13 6.03 -2.18 0.11
N SER A 14 5.56 -2.05 -1.13
CA SER A 14 6.15 -1.15 -2.13
C SER A 14 6.11 0.34 -1.73
N CYS A 15 5.27 0.73 -0.77
CA CYS A 15 5.27 2.08 -0.17
C CYS A 15 6.40 2.29 0.85
N LEU A 16 6.98 1.21 1.39
CA LEU A 16 8.13 1.24 2.32
C LEU A 16 9.45 0.89 1.62
N GLY A 17 9.40 0.50 0.34
CA GLY A 17 10.57 0.12 -0.43
C GLY A 17 11.15 1.29 -1.22
N LEU A 18 12.49 1.37 -1.25
CA LEU A 18 13.19 2.25 -2.18
C LEU A 18 12.84 1.86 -3.62
N GLU A 19 12.71 2.85 -4.50
CA GLU A 19 12.37 2.62 -5.92
C GLU A 19 13.33 1.62 -6.58
N ILE A 20 14.62 1.74 -6.27
CA ILE A 20 15.69 0.87 -6.79
C ILE A 20 15.43 -0.61 -6.46
N ALA A 21 14.93 -0.90 -5.25
CA ALA A 21 14.61 -2.27 -4.86
C ALA A 21 13.42 -2.83 -5.67
N CYS A 22 12.44 -1.99 -6.01
CA CYS A 22 11.29 -2.38 -6.81
C CYS A 22 11.69 -2.73 -8.26
N TRP A 23 12.68 -2.03 -8.83
CA TRP A 23 13.19 -2.29 -10.18
C TRP A 23 13.74 -3.71 -10.37
N ILE A 24 14.39 -4.27 -9.35
CA ILE A 24 14.92 -5.64 -9.39
C ILE A 24 13.83 -6.67 -9.70
N ALA A 25 12.63 -6.48 -9.13
CA ALA A 25 11.50 -7.37 -9.33
C ALA A 25 10.75 -7.06 -10.65
N LEU A 26 10.67 -5.79 -11.04
CA LEU A 26 10.05 -5.36 -12.31
C LEU A 26 10.73 -5.99 -13.53
N PHE A 27 12.07 -6.02 -13.58
CA PHE A 27 12.80 -6.59 -14.71
C PHE A 27 12.59 -8.10 -14.90
N LYS A 28 12.00 -8.80 -13.91
CA LYS A 28 11.80 -10.25 -13.96
C LYS A 28 10.42 -10.67 -14.50
N GLY A 29 9.58 -9.75 -14.95
CA GLY A 29 8.23 -10.05 -15.42
C GLY A 29 7.68 -9.03 -16.42
N SER A 30 6.61 -9.41 -17.12
CA SER A 30 5.91 -8.53 -18.09
C SER A 30 4.77 -7.73 -17.47
N ARG A 31 4.35 -8.09 -16.25
CA ARG A 31 3.28 -7.43 -15.49
C ARG A 31 3.62 -7.42 -14.00
N CYS A 32 3.33 -6.30 -13.35
CA CYS A 32 3.61 -6.02 -11.95
C CYS A 32 2.34 -5.55 -11.26
N LEU A 33 2.12 -6.03 -10.03
CA LEU A 33 1.14 -5.48 -9.11
C LEU A 33 1.89 -4.98 -7.88
N LEU A 34 1.68 -3.71 -7.55
CA LEU A 34 2.20 -3.05 -6.35
C LEU A 34 1.05 -2.93 -5.37
N SER A 35 1.27 -3.32 -4.12
CA SER A 35 0.32 -3.14 -3.05
C SER A 35 1.00 -2.40 -1.90
N GLY A 36 0.35 -1.36 -1.41
CA GLY A 36 0.83 -0.56 -0.32
C GLY A 36 -0.10 0.60 -0.05
N ASP A 37 0.22 1.35 0.99
CA ASP A 37 -0.52 2.53 1.40
C ASP A 37 0.43 3.72 1.43
N HIS A 38 0.13 4.74 0.62
CA HIS A 38 0.94 5.95 0.49
C HIS A 38 0.72 6.94 1.63
N LEU A 39 -0.34 6.75 2.42
CA LEU A 39 -0.66 7.58 3.58
C LEU A 39 -0.01 7.06 4.87
N GLN A 40 0.61 5.88 4.79
CA GLN A 40 1.40 5.30 5.88
C GLN A 40 2.86 5.76 5.81
N LEU A 41 3.69 5.24 6.72
CA LEU A 41 5.08 5.66 6.88
C LEU A 41 5.86 5.59 5.55
N PRO A 42 6.70 6.59 5.24
CA PRO A 42 7.63 6.50 4.11
C PRO A 42 8.80 5.55 4.45
N PRO A 43 9.63 5.16 3.45
CA PRO A 43 10.85 4.41 3.71
C PRO A 43 11.79 5.18 4.64
N THR A 44 12.38 4.49 5.62
CA THR A 44 13.34 5.09 6.54
C THR A 44 14.67 5.37 5.83
N ILE A 45 15.03 6.64 5.69
CA ILE A 45 16.30 7.08 5.10
C ILE A 45 17.19 7.67 6.19
N ARG A 46 18.37 7.10 6.37
CA ARG A 46 19.32 7.57 7.40
C ARG A 46 20.04 8.86 7.01
N SER A 47 20.19 9.13 5.71
CA SER A 47 20.88 10.32 5.20
C SER A 47 19.88 11.39 4.80
N VAL A 48 19.88 12.51 5.53
CA VAL A 48 19.03 13.68 5.26
C VAL A 48 19.31 14.26 3.86
N GLU A 49 20.57 14.21 3.40
CA GLU A 49 20.92 14.67 2.06
C GLU A 49 20.33 13.77 0.98
N ALA A 50 20.36 12.45 1.17
CA ALA A 50 19.78 11.50 0.22
C ALA A 50 18.25 11.62 0.16
N GLU A 51 17.60 11.84 1.31
CA GLU A 51 16.17 12.12 1.38
C GLU A 51 15.81 13.39 0.60
N LYS A 52 16.54 14.50 0.82
CA LYS A 52 16.36 15.75 0.07
C LYS A 52 16.59 15.59 -1.44
N LYS A 53 17.50 14.70 -1.82
CA LYS A 53 17.76 14.33 -3.23
C LYS A 53 16.70 13.41 -3.82
N GLY A 54 15.65 13.07 -3.08
CA GLY A 54 14.49 12.33 -3.59
C GLY A 54 14.54 10.82 -3.36
N LEU A 55 15.49 10.30 -2.57
CA LEU A 55 15.53 8.87 -2.25
C LEU A 55 14.27 8.38 -1.49
N GLY A 56 13.54 9.32 -0.87
CA GLY A 56 12.27 9.06 -0.18
C GLY A 56 11.07 8.87 -1.10
N ASN A 57 11.20 9.21 -2.38
CA ASN A 57 10.13 9.00 -3.34
C ASN A 57 10.11 7.52 -3.75
N THR A 58 9.07 6.81 -3.33
CA THR A 58 8.87 5.41 -3.69
C THR A 58 8.31 5.27 -5.10
N LEU A 59 8.49 4.08 -5.69
CA LEU A 59 7.88 3.76 -6.98
C LEU A 59 6.35 3.92 -6.94
N PHE A 60 5.73 3.53 -5.83
CA PHE A 60 4.29 3.63 -5.62
C PHE A 60 3.82 5.09 -5.64
N LYS A 61 4.51 5.99 -4.92
CA LYS A 61 4.20 7.43 -4.92
C LYS A 61 4.33 8.03 -6.31
N ARG A 62 5.43 7.74 -7.02
CA ARG A 62 5.65 8.26 -8.38
C ARG A 62 4.57 7.79 -9.35
N LEU A 63 4.15 6.52 -9.29
CA LEU A 63 3.09 6.00 -10.16
C LEU A 63 1.72 6.60 -9.83
N ALA A 64 1.43 6.80 -8.54
CA ALA A 64 0.21 7.49 -8.11
C ALA A 64 0.16 8.93 -8.63
N GLU A 65 1.27 9.67 -8.62
CA GLU A 65 1.34 11.03 -9.17
C GLU A 65 1.22 11.08 -10.69
N LEU A 66 1.78 10.09 -11.41
CA LEU A 66 1.80 10.08 -12.88
C LEU A 66 0.49 9.59 -13.51
N TYR A 67 -0.13 8.57 -12.93
CA TYR A 67 -1.27 7.86 -13.52
C TYR A 67 -2.55 7.97 -12.69
N GLY A 68 -2.46 8.43 -11.44
CA GLY A 68 -3.63 8.63 -10.58
C GLY A 68 -4.51 7.38 -10.47
N ASP A 69 -5.81 7.60 -10.55
CA ASP A 69 -6.84 6.56 -10.39
C ASP A 69 -6.92 5.58 -11.58
N ASP A 70 -6.24 5.83 -12.71
CA ASP A 70 -6.27 4.94 -13.87
C ASP A 70 -5.58 3.59 -13.60
N VAL A 71 -4.61 3.58 -12.68
CA VAL A 71 -3.82 2.38 -12.32
C VAL A 71 -3.89 2.05 -10.83
N MET A 72 -4.59 2.85 -10.05
CA MET A 72 -4.68 2.73 -8.60
C MET A 72 -6.08 2.26 -8.20
N SER A 73 -6.15 1.25 -7.32
CA SER A 73 -7.41 0.78 -6.74
C SER A 73 -7.27 0.73 -5.23
N MET A 74 -8.15 1.44 -4.52
CA MET A 74 -8.17 1.48 -3.06
C MET A 74 -9.04 0.35 -2.49
N LEU A 75 -8.54 -0.35 -1.47
CA LEU A 75 -9.34 -1.28 -0.67
C LEU A 75 -10.17 -0.48 0.34
N THR A 76 -11.49 -0.64 0.29
CA THR A 76 -12.44 0.14 1.10
C THR A 76 -12.96 -0.62 2.31
N VAL A 77 -12.75 -1.93 2.41
CA VAL A 77 -13.24 -2.75 3.52
C VAL A 77 -12.08 -3.17 4.42
N GLN A 78 -12.14 -2.80 5.70
CA GLN A 78 -11.15 -3.19 6.71
C GLN A 78 -11.70 -4.25 7.68
N TYR A 79 -10.81 -5.14 8.14
CA TYR A 79 -11.13 -6.32 8.93
C TYR A 79 -10.46 -6.35 10.32
N SER A 80 -9.82 -5.28 10.78
CA SER A 80 -8.98 -5.32 11.98
C SER A 80 -9.45 -4.39 13.09
N MET A 81 -9.84 -3.16 12.76
CA MET A 81 -10.10 -2.13 13.76
C MET A 81 -11.57 -2.10 14.20
N HIS A 82 -11.78 -1.83 15.48
CA HIS A 82 -13.09 -1.47 16.02
C HIS A 82 -13.63 -0.20 15.36
N GLU A 83 -14.95 -0.10 15.23
CA GLU A 83 -15.63 0.96 14.47
C GLU A 83 -15.20 2.36 14.91
N LEU A 84 -15.21 2.64 16.22
CA LEU A 84 -14.83 3.95 16.74
C LEU A 84 -13.40 4.39 16.36
N ILE A 85 -12.44 3.46 16.32
CA ILE A 85 -11.05 3.74 15.97
C ILE A 85 -10.90 3.93 14.45
N MET A 86 -11.55 3.05 13.69
CA MET A 86 -11.56 3.14 12.23
C MET A 86 -12.23 4.44 11.77
N THR A 87 -13.35 4.85 12.36
CA THR A 87 -14.11 6.03 11.92
C THR A 87 -13.24 7.29 11.96
N TRP A 88 -12.44 7.48 13.02
CA TRP A 88 -11.50 8.59 13.08
C TRP A 88 -10.43 8.51 11.98
N SER A 89 -9.79 7.34 11.84
CA SER A 89 -8.71 7.13 10.84
C SER A 89 -9.23 7.27 9.40
N SER A 90 -10.43 6.75 9.12
CA SER A 90 -11.12 6.82 7.83
C SER A 90 -11.42 8.26 7.47
N LYS A 91 -11.91 9.05 8.43
CA LYS A 91 -12.20 10.47 8.24
C LYS A 91 -10.95 11.29 7.95
N GLU A 92 -9.91 11.12 8.75
CA GLU A 92 -8.70 11.97 8.69
C GLU A 92 -7.79 11.62 7.52
N LEU A 93 -7.58 10.33 7.24
CA LEU A 93 -6.59 9.88 6.27
C LEU A 93 -7.22 9.47 4.93
N TYR A 94 -8.45 8.96 4.94
CA TYR A 94 -9.03 8.28 3.79
C TYR A 94 -10.35 8.88 3.29
N ASN A 95 -10.69 10.12 3.66
CA ASN A 95 -11.91 10.82 3.22
C ASN A 95 -13.20 10.01 3.43
N ASN A 96 -13.30 9.27 4.54
CA ASN A 96 -14.42 8.37 4.87
C ASN A 96 -14.64 7.21 3.87
N LYS A 97 -13.64 6.84 3.06
CA LYS A 97 -13.75 5.75 2.08
C LYS A 97 -13.57 4.36 2.69
N VAL A 98 -13.05 4.25 3.92
CA VAL A 98 -12.83 2.97 4.60
C VAL A 98 -14.01 2.63 5.50
N LEU A 99 -14.59 1.45 5.26
CA LEU A 99 -15.73 0.85 5.95
C LEU A 99 -15.30 -0.39 6.72
N ARG A 100 -15.96 -0.64 7.85
CA ARG A 100 -15.73 -1.84 8.65
C ARG A 100 -16.51 -3.00 8.07
N SER A 101 -15.86 -4.16 7.97
CA SER A 101 -16.56 -5.39 7.70
C SER A 101 -17.44 -5.80 8.89
N LEU A 102 -18.73 -6.06 8.62
CA LEU A 102 -19.67 -6.60 9.61
C LEU A 102 -19.43 -8.08 9.93
N LEU A 103 -18.57 -8.77 9.16
CA LEU A 103 -18.34 -10.22 9.26
C LEU A 103 -17.28 -10.63 10.29
N LEU A 104 -16.67 -9.68 11.02
CA LEU A 104 -15.75 -10.04 12.09
C LEU A 104 -16.53 -10.42 13.35
N PRO A 105 -16.40 -11.66 13.85
CA PRO A 105 -16.95 -11.98 15.15
C PRO A 105 -16.28 -11.09 16.21
N LEU A 106 -17.12 -10.51 17.08
CA LEU A 106 -16.74 -9.71 18.26
C LEU A 106 -15.74 -10.41 19.21
N ASN A 107 -15.42 -11.69 18.99
CA ASN A 107 -14.65 -12.55 19.89
C ASN A 107 -13.13 -12.55 19.65
N LEU A 108 -12.60 -11.79 18.68
CA LEU A 108 -11.14 -11.68 18.45
C LEU A 108 -10.45 -10.58 19.28
N LEU A 109 -11.20 -9.83 20.11
CA LEU A 109 -10.67 -8.75 20.94
C LEU A 109 -10.47 -9.12 22.43
N PHE A 110 -10.74 -10.36 22.85
CA PHE A 110 -10.55 -10.82 24.24
C PHE A 110 -9.78 -12.15 24.34
N PHE A 111 -8.54 -12.17 23.85
CA PHE A 111 -7.54 -13.16 24.29
C PHE A 111 -6.28 -12.42 24.76
N SER A 112 -6.36 -11.93 26.00
CA SER A 112 -5.23 -11.66 26.90
C SER A 112 -5.75 -11.61 28.33
#